data_AF-A0A151E1V9-F1
#
_entry.id   AF-A0A151E1V9-F1
#
_cell.length_a   1.000
_cell.length_b   1.000
_cell.length_c   1.000
_cell.angle_alpha   90.00
_cell.angle_beta   90.00
_cell.angle_gamma   90.00
#
_symmetry.space_group_name_H-M   'P 1'
#
loop_
_entity.id
_entity.type
_entity.pdbx_description
1 polymer ?
#
loop_
_entity_poly.entity_id
_entity_poly.type
_entity_poly.pdbx_seq_one_letter_code
_entity_poly.pdbx_strand_id
1 'polypeptide(L)'
;MYAKEMVKQSLPLIIFCGLGAIVAGSTLSVMSDLIREIPGLIVIIPAIIAMRGNISTAFGSRLGSAYHLGIIDADNLWNEELIQNIIGSLVLSFLVSIIIGILAYVTSLLLHVVPNPIKIICIVLIAGIISGLILTLLTIGIVYLAFKRGYDPDNITGPALATFGDIVTMISIFGSAVLIEVLL
;
A
#
# COMPACT_ATOMS: atom_id res chain seq x y z
N MET A 1 -0.42 25.23 22.94
CA MET A 1 -1.40 24.26 23.49
C MET A 1 -1.61 23.09 22.53
N TYR A 2 -1.94 23.35 21.25
CA TYR A 2 -2.13 22.33 20.20
C TYR A 2 -0.97 21.35 19.97
N ALA A 3 0.29 21.81 19.90
CA ALA A 3 1.43 20.93 19.66
C ALA A 3 1.63 19.85 20.74
N LYS A 4 1.28 20.16 22.00
CA LYS A 4 1.45 19.23 23.12
C LYS A 4 0.41 18.11 23.08
N GLU A 5 -0.80 18.41 22.61
CA GLU A 5 -1.85 17.41 22.39
C GLU A 5 -1.58 16.54 21.17
N MET A 6 -1.13 17.13 20.06
CA MET A 6 -0.71 16.37 18.86
C MET A 6 0.40 15.37 19.19
N VAL A 7 1.46 15.80 19.89
CA VAL A 7 2.53 14.87 20.30
C VAL A 7 1.98 13.76 21.19
N LYS A 8 1.08 14.06 22.12
CA LYS A 8 0.52 13.06 23.03
C LYS A 8 -0.35 12.01 22.31
N GLN A 9 -1.03 12.42 21.24
CA GLN A 9 -1.90 11.56 20.43
C GLN A 9 -1.12 10.78 19.35
N SER A 10 -0.20 11.43 18.64
CA SER A 10 0.52 10.83 17.51
C SER A 10 1.75 10.04 17.93
N LEU A 11 2.44 10.39 19.03
CA LEU A 11 3.68 9.71 19.44
C LEU A 11 3.50 8.19 19.68
N PRO A 12 2.47 7.73 20.41
CA PRO A 12 2.24 6.28 20.59
C PRO A 12 1.97 5.58 19.25
N LEU A 13 1.22 6.23 18.36
CA LEU A 13 0.90 5.72 17.04
C LEU A 13 2.17 5.59 16.18
N ILE A 14 3.02 6.61 16.14
CA ILE A 14 4.27 6.60 15.38
C ILE A 14 5.25 5.56 15.90
N ILE A 15 5.34 5.34 17.23
CA ILE A 15 6.15 4.27 17.80
C ILE A 15 5.66 2.90 17.30
N PHE A 16 4.34 2.70 17.27
CA PHE A 16 3.74 1.47 16.74
C PHE A 16 3.98 1.32 15.23
N CYS A 17 3.89 2.41 14.46
CA CYS A 17 4.26 2.45 13.05
C CYS A 17 5.73 2.04 12.84
N GLY A 18 6.63 2.52 13.70
CA GLY A 18 8.04 2.15 13.69
C GLY A 18 8.25 0.65 13.89
N LEU A 19 7.51 0.02 14.82
CA LEU A 19 7.54 -1.43 14.99
C LEU A 19 7.05 -2.17 13.74
N GLY A 20 6.01 -1.66 13.09
CA GLY A 20 5.55 -2.22 11.81
C GLY A 20 6.56 -2.08 10.68
N ALA A 21 7.30 -0.97 10.63
CA ALA A 21 8.40 -0.78 9.67
C ALA A 21 9.54 -1.79 9.88
N ILE A 22 9.82 -2.20 11.13
CA ILE A 22 10.76 -3.29 11.41
C ILE A 22 10.28 -4.60 10.80
N VAL A 23 8.97 -4.89 10.83
CA VAL A 23 8.41 -6.09 10.17
C VAL A 23 8.61 -6.02 8.66
N ALA A 24 8.27 -4.88 8.03
CA ALA A 24 8.48 -4.70 6.59
C ALA A 24 9.97 -4.84 6.19
N GLY A 25 10.88 -4.25 6.97
CA GLY A 25 12.33 -4.39 6.76
C GLY A 25 12.85 -5.81 7.02
N SER A 26 12.27 -6.53 7.97
CA SER A 26 12.60 -7.94 8.23
C SER A 26 12.19 -8.82 7.04
N THR A 27 11.01 -8.59 6.46
CA THR A 27 10.58 -9.25 5.23
C THR A 27 11.56 -8.98 4.09
N LEU A 28 12.04 -7.74 3.94
CA LEU A 28 13.06 -7.40 2.93
C LEU A 28 14.37 -8.18 3.15
N SER A 29 14.79 -8.37 4.41
CA SER A 29 15.98 -9.15 4.73
C SER A 29 15.85 -10.62 4.32
N VAL A 30 14.67 -11.22 4.52
CA VAL A 30 14.39 -12.61 4.09
C VAL A 30 14.41 -12.73 2.57
N MET A 31 14.05 -11.67 1.85
CA MET A 31 14.06 -11.63 0.38
C MET A 31 15.45 -11.50 -0.25
N SER A 32 16.52 -11.46 0.55
CA SER A 32 17.88 -11.22 0.05
C SER A 32 18.33 -12.22 -1.03
N ASP A 33 17.98 -13.49 -0.90
CA ASP A 33 18.30 -14.51 -1.91
C ASP A 33 17.52 -14.28 -3.23
N LEU A 34 16.22 -14.00 -3.14
CA LEU A 34 15.39 -13.63 -4.30
C LEU A 34 15.88 -12.37 -5.01
N ILE A 35 16.40 -11.39 -4.26
CA ILE A 35 16.98 -10.18 -4.85
C ILE A 35 18.27 -10.51 -5.63
N ARG A 36 19.03 -11.52 -5.21
CA ARG A 36 20.22 -11.97 -5.95
C ARG A 36 19.84 -12.69 -7.24
N GLU A 37 18.77 -13.48 -7.21
CA GLU A 37 18.25 -14.19 -8.38
C GLU A 37 17.54 -13.25 -9.37
N ILE A 38 16.84 -12.24 -8.86
CA ILE A 38 16.10 -11.24 -9.63
C ILE A 38 16.60 -9.83 -9.25
N PRO A 39 17.71 -9.33 -9.82
CA PRO A 39 18.33 -8.11 -9.32
C PRO A 39 17.48 -6.84 -9.54
N GLY A 40 16.51 -6.86 -10.47
CA GLY A 40 15.55 -5.78 -10.64
C GLY A 40 14.52 -5.65 -9.51
N LEU A 41 14.45 -6.63 -8.59
CA LEU A 41 13.53 -6.58 -7.45
C LEU A 41 13.82 -5.38 -6.53
N ILE A 42 15.09 -5.04 -6.34
CA ILE A 42 15.48 -3.93 -5.46
C ILE A 42 15.04 -2.56 -5.99
N VAL A 43 14.86 -2.45 -7.31
CA VAL A 43 14.39 -1.22 -7.98
C VAL A 43 12.87 -1.06 -7.81
N ILE A 44 12.10 -2.15 -7.87
CA ILE A 44 10.63 -2.10 -7.77
C ILE A 44 10.15 -1.87 -6.34
N ILE A 45 10.84 -2.40 -5.33
CA ILE A 45 10.38 -2.39 -3.93
C ILE A 45 10.01 -0.98 -3.44
N PRO A 46 10.91 0.03 -3.48
CA PRO A 46 10.57 1.36 -3.00
C PRO A 46 9.45 2.02 -3.82
N ALA A 47 9.40 1.77 -5.13
CA ALA A 47 8.38 2.34 -6.02
C ALA A 47 6.98 1.81 -5.70
N ILE A 48 6.83 0.49 -5.51
CA ILE A 48 5.53 -0.13 -5.20
C ILE A 48 5.09 0.28 -3.79
N ILE A 49 5.98 0.25 -2.79
CA ILE A 49 5.65 0.66 -1.42
C ILE A 49 5.11 2.10 -1.39
N ALA A 50 5.84 3.04 -2.00
CA ALA A 50 5.42 4.44 -2.06
C ALA A 50 4.08 4.61 -2.77
N MET A 51 3.89 3.93 -3.91
CA MET A 51 2.64 3.95 -4.66
C MET A 51 1.46 3.47 -3.78
N ARG A 52 1.65 2.39 -3.01
CA ARG A 52 0.58 1.81 -2.19
C ARG A 52 0.18 2.72 -1.06
N GLY A 53 1.15 3.27 -0.34
CA GLY A 53 0.90 4.31 0.66
C GLY A 53 0.09 5.47 0.08
N ASN A 54 0.47 5.97 -1.10
CA ASN A 54 -0.21 7.10 -1.74
C ASN A 54 -1.66 6.78 -2.15
N ILE A 55 -1.92 5.61 -2.74
CA ILE A 55 -3.28 5.24 -3.14
C ILE A 55 -4.18 5.03 -1.92
N SER A 56 -3.70 4.32 -0.90
CA SER A 56 -4.49 4.03 0.31
C SER A 56 -4.79 5.29 1.11
N THR A 57 -3.81 6.18 1.29
CA THR A 57 -4.03 7.45 1.99
C THR A 57 -4.96 8.38 1.22
N ALA A 58 -4.80 8.51 -0.11
CA ALA A 58 -5.71 9.30 -0.94
C ALA A 58 -7.13 8.73 -0.98
N PHE A 59 -7.29 7.41 -0.96
CA PHE A 59 -8.59 6.75 -0.84
C PHE A 59 -9.19 6.96 0.56
N GLY A 60 -8.40 6.81 1.62
CA GLY A 60 -8.81 7.04 3.00
C GLY A 60 -9.28 8.47 3.24
N SER A 61 -8.58 9.47 2.72
CA SER A 61 -8.98 10.89 2.84
C SER A 61 -10.28 11.21 2.09
N ARG A 62 -10.48 10.64 0.90
CA ARG A 62 -11.74 10.75 0.15
C ARG A 62 -12.90 10.12 0.93
N LEU A 63 -12.67 8.94 1.49
CA LEU A 63 -13.67 8.24 2.30
C LEU A 63 -13.99 9.00 3.59
N GLY A 64 -12.96 9.51 4.28
CA GLY A 64 -13.10 10.37 5.47
C GLY A 64 -13.95 11.61 5.18
N SER A 65 -13.66 12.32 4.08
CA SER A 65 -14.46 13.45 3.63
C SER A 65 -15.91 13.06 3.32
N ALA A 66 -16.13 11.93 2.64
CA ALA A 66 -17.48 11.46 2.30
C ALA A 66 -18.31 11.09 3.54
N TYR A 67 -17.69 10.49 4.56
CA TYR A 67 -18.32 10.27 5.87
C TYR A 67 -18.64 11.59 6.58
N HIS A 68 -17.73 12.57 6.54
CA HIS A 68 -17.93 13.86 7.20
C HIS A 68 -19.04 14.70 6.54
N LEU A 69 -19.21 14.56 5.23
CA LEU A 69 -20.27 15.20 4.46
C LEU A 69 -21.62 14.45 4.52
N GLY A 70 -21.68 13.29 5.17
CA GLY A 70 -22.89 12.45 5.22
C GLY A 70 -23.28 11.82 3.88
N ILE A 71 -22.34 11.74 2.93
CA ILE A 71 -22.53 11.07 1.63
C ILE A 71 -22.48 9.55 1.82
N ILE A 72 -21.66 9.09 2.77
CA ILE A 72 -21.57 7.70 3.19
C ILE A 72 -22.00 7.61 4.65
N ASP A 73 -23.08 6.89 4.90
CA ASP A 73 -23.59 6.64 6.24
C ASP A 73 -22.98 5.37 6.83
N ALA A 74 -22.79 5.36 8.15
CA ALA A 74 -22.29 4.20 8.88
C ALA A 74 -23.27 3.00 8.84
N ASP A 75 -24.56 3.27 8.66
CA ASP A 75 -25.63 2.27 8.63
C ASP A 75 -25.81 1.66 7.23
N ASN A 76 -25.45 2.39 6.16
CA ASN A 76 -25.43 1.90 4.79
C ASN A 76 -24.03 1.92 4.20
N LEU A 77 -23.22 0.96 4.65
CA LEU A 77 -21.81 0.80 4.28
C LEU A 77 -21.56 0.61 2.78
N TRP A 78 -22.56 0.27 1.97
CA TRP A 78 -22.39 -0.06 0.54
C TRP A 78 -23.16 0.90 -0.37
N ASN A 79 -22.94 2.20 -0.17
CA ASN A 79 -23.45 3.21 -1.09
C ASN A 79 -22.69 3.19 -2.43
N GLU A 80 -23.34 3.68 -3.49
CA GLU A 80 -22.77 3.77 -4.84
C GLU A 80 -21.43 4.53 -4.82
N GLU A 81 -21.33 5.60 -4.04
CA GLU A 81 -20.12 6.40 -3.84
C GLU A 81 -18.93 5.59 -3.30
N LEU A 82 -19.18 4.66 -2.36
CA LEU A 82 -18.12 3.80 -1.86
C LEU A 82 -17.65 2.86 -2.97
N ILE A 83 -18.59 2.23 -3.69
CA ILE A 83 -18.29 1.29 -4.77
C ILE A 83 -17.48 1.98 -5.87
N GLN A 84 -17.87 3.18 -6.29
CA GLN A 84 -17.14 3.96 -7.29
C GLN A 84 -15.72 4.28 -6.81
N ASN A 85 -15.53 4.68 -5.56
CA ASN A 85 -14.19 4.93 -5.02
C ASN A 85 -13.34 3.66 -4.90
N ILE A 86 -13.94 2.52 -4.53
CA ILE A 86 -13.28 1.20 -4.50
C ILE A 86 -12.79 0.86 -5.91
N ILE A 87 -13.68 0.85 -6.90
CA ILE A 87 -13.35 0.52 -8.29
C ILE A 87 -12.29 1.47 -8.81
N GLY A 88 -12.44 2.78 -8.60
CA GLY A 88 -11.45 3.77 -9.00
C GLY A 88 -10.08 3.52 -8.38
N SER A 89 -10.01 3.17 -7.10
CA SER A 89 -8.75 2.84 -6.43
C SER A 89 -8.08 1.58 -7.00
N LEU A 90 -8.86 0.54 -7.32
CA LEU A 90 -8.37 -0.72 -7.87
C LEU A 90 -7.91 -0.58 -9.33
N VAL A 91 -8.65 0.17 -10.14
CA VAL A 91 -8.27 0.49 -11.52
C VAL A 91 -7.00 1.34 -11.54
N LEU A 92 -6.92 2.38 -10.72
CA LEU A 92 -5.71 3.20 -10.58
C LEU A 92 -4.52 2.35 -10.16
N SER A 93 -4.73 1.48 -9.18
CA SER A 93 -3.75 0.50 -8.70
C SER A 93 -3.23 -0.39 -9.82
N PHE A 94 -4.12 -0.93 -10.65
CA PHE A 94 -3.75 -1.80 -11.76
C PHE A 94 -2.93 -1.05 -12.82
N LEU A 95 -3.41 0.11 -13.28
CA LEU A 95 -2.76 0.91 -14.32
C LEU A 95 -1.37 1.37 -13.90
N VAL A 96 -1.24 1.91 -12.68
CA VAL A 96 0.04 2.41 -12.19
C VAL A 96 1.01 1.26 -11.91
N SER A 97 0.54 0.05 -11.57
CA SER A 97 1.42 -1.12 -11.44
C SER A 97 2.07 -1.50 -12.78
N ILE A 98 1.34 -1.41 -13.90
CA ILE A 98 1.91 -1.61 -15.24
C ILE A 98 3.00 -0.56 -15.51
N ILE A 99 2.69 0.71 -15.24
CA ILE A 99 3.62 1.82 -15.44
C ILE A 99 4.90 1.62 -14.61
N ILE A 100 4.77 1.25 -13.33
CA ILE A 100 5.91 0.96 -12.46
C ILE A 100 6.72 -0.22 -12.98
N GLY A 101 6.09 -1.29 -13.46
CA GLY A 101 6.80 -2.44 -14.04
C GLY A 101 7.66 -2.05 -15.24
N ILE A 102 7.11 -1.25 -16.15
CA ILE A 102 7.83 -0.74 -17.33
C ILE A 102 8.97 0.20 -16.90
N LEU A 103 8.69 1.16 -16.02
CA LEU A 103 9.70 2.09 -15.53
C LEU A 103 10.81 1.38 -14.79
N ALA A 104 10.50 0.39 -13.96
CA ALA A 104 11.49 -0.39 -13.24
C ALA A 104 12.40 -1.20 -14.17
N TYR A 105 11.85 -1.75 -15.27
CA TYR A 105 12.66 -2.39 -16.30
C TYR A 105 13.63 -1.37 -16.95
N VAL A 106 13.13 -0.20 -17.36
CA VAL A 106 13.96 0.87 -17.94
C VAL A 106 15.03 1.33 -16.97
N THR A 107 14.69 1.56 -15.70
CA THR A 107 15.64 1.94 -14.65
C THR A 107 16.68 0.85 -14.40
N SER A 108 16.28 -0.43 -14.43
CA SER A 108 17.23 -1.54 -14.29
C SER A 108 18.26 -1.54 -15.42
N LEU A 109 17.83 -1.31 -16.67
CA LEU A 109 18.74 -1.20 -17.82
C LEU A 109 19.73 -0.03 -17.66
N LEU A 110 19.27 1.11 -17.16
CA LEU A 110 20.14 2.28 -16.87
C LEU A 110 21.18 1.98 -15.78
N LEU A 111 20.87 1.06 -14.86
CA LEU A 111 21.77 0.59 -13.80
C LEU A 111 22.67 -0.58 -14.25
N HIS A 112 22.71 -0.89 -15.55
CA HIS A 112 23.45 -2.02 -16.12
C HIS A 112 23.02 -3.39 -15.57
N VAL A 113 21.79 -3.50 -15.09
CA VAL A 113 21.14 -4.76 -14.71
C VAL A 113 20.17 -5.12 -15.82
N VAL A 114 20.29 -6.33 -16.39
CA VAL A 114 19.39 -6.81 -17.44
C VAL A 114 18.46 -7.88 -16.86
N PRO A 115 17.38 -7.50 -16.18
CA PRO A 115 16.41 -8.46 -15.67
C PRO A 115 15.50 -8.93 -16.80
N ASN A 116 14.84 -10.08 -16.60
CA ASN A 116 13.79 -10.51 -17.50
C ASN A 116 12.57 -9.54 -17.38
N PRO A 117 12.18 -8.84 -18.47
CA PRO A 117 11.11 -7.84 -18.42
C PRO A 117 9.77 -8.47 -18.02
N ILE A 118 9.50 -9.70 -18.47
CA ILE A 118 8.25 -10.41 -18.19
C ILE A 118 8.18 -10.73 -16.69
N LYS A 119 9.28 -11.23 -16.09
CA LYS A 119 9.33 -11.53 -14.65
C LYS A 119 9.02 -10.29 -13.82
N ILE A 120 9.67 -9.15 -14.09
CA ILE A 120 9.45 -7.91 -13.33
C ILE A 120 8.02 -7.41 -13.45
N ILE A 121 7.50 -7.31 -14.68
CA ILE A 121 6.16 -6.78 -14.91
C ILE A 121 5.11 -7.69 -14.25
N CYS A 122 5.26 -9.00 -14.34
CA CYS A 122 4.37 -9.96 -13.68
C CYS A 122 4.43 -9.85 -12.16
N ILE A 123 5.63 -9.76 -11.56
CA ILE A 123 5.78 -9.58 -10.11
C ILE A 123 5.07 -8.31 -9.64
N VAL A 124 5.31 -7.19 -10.31
CA VAL A 124 4.71 -5.88 -9.95
C VAL A 124 3.19 -5.93 -10.11
N LEU A 125 2.67 -6.54 -11.18
CA LEU A 125 1.24 -6.68 -11.42
C LEU A 125 0.54 -7.53 -10.37
N ILE A 126 1.06 -8.74 -10.10
CA ILE A 126 0.46 -9.66 -9.14
C ILE A 126 0.53 -9.06 -7.73
N ALA A 127 1.70 -8.51 -7.36
CA ALA A 127 1.86 -7.85 -6.06
C ALA A 127 0.93 -6.65 -5.94
N GLY A 128 0.77 -5.85 -7.00
CA GLY A 128 -0.09 -4.69 -7.06
C GLY A 128 -1.58 -5.03 -6.93
N ILE A 129 -2.04 -6.12 -7.55
CA ILE A 129 -3.41 -6.60 -7.43
C ILE A 129 -3.69 -7.11 -6.01
N ILE A 130 -2.83 -7.98 -5.49
CA ILE A 130 -2.99 -8.59 -4.16
C ILE A 130 -2.96 -7.50 -3.07
N SER A 131 -1.92 -6.66 -3.07
CA SER A 131 -1.79 -5.57 -2.10
C SER A 131 -2.91 -4.54 -2.26
N GLY A 132 -3.32 -4.21 -3.49
CA GLY A 132 -4.42 -3.29 -3.76
C GLY A 132 -5.74 -3.77 -3.14
N LEU A 133 -6.11 -5.03 -3.35
CA LEU A 133 -7.33 -5.61 -2.77
C LEU A 133 -7.30 -5.57 -1.24
N ILE A 134 -6.20 -6.04 -0.64
CA ILE A 134 -6.07 -6.10 0.82
C ILE A 134 -6.10 -4.69 1.42
N LEU A 135 -5.35 -3.74 0.85
CA LEU A 135 -5.25 -2.38 1.37
C LEU A 135 -6.53 -1.57 1.18
N THR A 136 -7.27 -1.78 0.09
CA THR A 136 -8.59 -1.15 -0.08
C THR A 136 -9.54 -1.62 1.03
N LEU A 137 -9.59 -2.92 1.32
CA LEU A 137 -10.41 -3.45 2.43
C LEU A 137 -9.98 -2.92 3.80
N LEU A 138 -8.67 -2.89 4.06
CA LEU A 138 -8.12 -2.31 5.29
C LEU A 138 -8.47 -0.82 5.43
N THR A 139 -8.42 -0.06 4.32
CA THR A 139 -8.76 1.37 4.33
C THR A 139 -10.21 1.60 4.72
N ILE A 140 -11.14 0.84 4.12
CA ILE A 140 -12.56 0.92 4.48
C ILE A 140 -12.75 0.59 5.96
N GLY A 141 -12.14 -0.50 6.44
CA GLY A 141 -12.25 -0.93 7.83
C GLY A 141 -11.70 0.10 8.83
N ILE A 142 -10.54 0.70 8.55
CA ILE A 142 -9.93 1.71 9.43
C ILE A 142 -10.77 2.98 9.45
N VAL A 143 -11.21 3.50 8.30
CA VAL A 143 -12.03 4.71 8.23
C VAL A 143 -13.37 4.51 8.93
N TYR A 144 -14.05 3.38 8.65
CA TYR A 144 -15.31 3.04 9.31
C TYR A 144 -15.16 2.95 10.84
N LEU A 145 -14.10 2.27 11.32
CA LEU A 145 -13.87 2.10 12.75
C LEU A 145 -13.53 3.43 13.44
N ALA A 146 -12.76 4.30 12.78
CA ALA A 146 -12.46 5.64 13.28
C ALA A 146 -13.76 6.45 13.44
N PHE A 147 -14.60 6.46 12.38
CA PHE A 147 -15.88 7.17 12.39
C PHE A 147 -16.84 6.63 13.46
N LYS A 148 -17.01 5.31 13.55
CA LYS A 148 -17.88 4.66 14.55
C LYS A 148 -17.47 4.96 15.99
N ARG A 149 -16.17 5.20 16.24
CA ARG A 149 -15.64 5.56 17.56
C ARG A 149 -15.58 7.07 17.82
N GLY A 150 -16.02 7.91 16.87
CA GLY A 150 -15.98 9.36 16.97
C GLY A 150 -14.57 9.94 16.89
N TYR A 151 -13.59 9.17 16.39
CA TYR A 151 -12.25 9.68 16.12
C TYR A 151 -12.22 10.33 14.74
N ASP A 152 -11.41 11.37 14.60
CA ASP A 152 -11.10 11.95 13.30
C ASP A 152 -10.31 10.92 12.45
N PRO A 153 -10.87 10.43 11.33
CA PRO A 153 -10.20 9.49 10.45
C PRO A 153 -8.85 10.02 9.97
N ASP A 154 -8.70 11.33 9.76
CA ASP A 154 -7.48 11.90 9.19
C ASP A 154 -6.26 11.75 10.11
N ASN A 155 -6.49 11.70 11.43
CA ASN A 155 -5.42 11.55 12.43
C ASN A 155 -4.92 10.11 12.59
N ILE A 156 -5.76 9.11 12.24
CA ILE A 156 -5.45 7.69 12.45
C ILE A 156 -5.11 7.00 11.13
N THR A 157 -5.86 7.33 10.07
CA THR A 157 -5.78 6.63 8.78
C THR A 157 -4.42 6.83 8.12
N GLY A 158 -3.85 8.04 8.12
CA GLY A 158 -2.56 8.31 7.49
C GLY A 158 -1.43 7.39 7.98
N PRO A 159 -1.05 7.47 9.28
CA PRO A 159 0.03 6.63 9.81
C PRO A 159 -0.29 5.12 9.78
N ALA A 160 -1.53 4.74 10.06
CA ALA A 160 -1.92 3.34 10.04
C ALA A 160 -1.83 2.75 8.62
N LEU A 161 -2.37 3.44 7.62
CA LEU A 161 -2.35 2.99 6.23
C LEU A 161 -0.96 2.97 5.64
N ALA A 162 -0.07 3.87 6.04
CA ALA A 162 1.34 3.78 5.65
C ALA A 162 1.98 2.49 6.19
N THR A 163 1.85 2.21 7.50
CA THR A 163 2.47 1.03 8.11
C THR A 163 1.90 -0.28 7.58
N PHE A 164 0.56 -0.41 7.54
CA PHE A 164 -0.07 -1.60 6.96
C PHE A 164 0.20 -1.70 5.47
N GLY A 165 0.27 -0.55 4.77
CA GLY A 165 0.71 -0.40 3.40
C GLY A 165 2.05 -1.09 3.15
N ASP A 166 3.06 -0.70 3.91
CA ASP A 166 4.42 -1.23 3.78
C ASP A 166 4.46 -2.74 4.03
N ILE A 167 3.84 -3.23 5.11
CA ILE A 167 3.84 -4.64 5.48
C ILE A 167 3.12 -5.49 4.41
N VAL A 168 1.88 -5.12 4.06
CA VAL A 168 1.08 -5.87 3.08
C VAL A 168 1.75 -5.86 1.72
N THR A 169 2.31 -4.72 1.32
CA THR A 169 3.01 -4.59 0.04
C THR A 169 4.25 -5.47 0.00
N MET A 170 5.07 -5.44 1.05
CA MET A 170 6.28 -6.28 1.15
C MET A 170 5.95 -7.77 1.08
N ILE A 171 4.92 -8.23 1.82
CA ILE A 171 4.47 -9.63 1.76
C ILE A 171 3.94 -9.98 0.36
N SER A 172 3.22 -9.05 -0.27
CA SER A 172 2.67 -9.27 -1.62
C SER A 172 3.78 -9.37 -2.67
N ILE A 173 4.82 -8.53 -2.58
CA ILE A 173 6.00 -8.61 -3.47
C ILE A 173 6.72 -9.94 -3.23
N PHE A 174 6.95 -10.34 -1.97
CA PHE A 174 7.59 -11.61 -1.65
C PHE A 174 6.84 -12.80 -2.25
N GLY A 175 5.54 -12.90 -1.98
CA GLY A 175 4.71 -13.99 -2.51
C GLY A 175 4.67 -14.00 -4.04
N SER A 176 4.61 -12.82 -4.68
CA SER A 176 4.62 -12.72 -6.13
C SER A 176 5.97 -13.12 -6.74
N ALA A 177 7.07 -12.73 -6.09
CA ALA A 177 8.42 -13.09 -6.54
C ALA A 177 8.64 -14.61 -6.46
N VAL A 178 8.28 -15.23 -5.33
CA VAL A 178 8.36 -16.69 -5.16
C VAL A 178 7.49 -17.41 -6.19
N LEU A 179 6.26 -16.95 -6.40
CA LEU A 179 5.35 -17.56 -7.37
C LEU A 179 5.93 -17.52 -8.79
N ILE A 180 6.47 -16.36 -9.20
CA ILE A 180 7.03 -16.18 -10.54
C ILE A 180 8.33 -16.96 -10.72
N GLU A 181 9.17 -17.06 -9.70
CA GLU A 181 10.43 -17.82 -9.78
C GLU A 181 10.18 -19.33 -9.93
N VAL A 182 9.07 -19.85 -9.39
CA VAL A 182 8.66 -21.25 -9.59
C VAL A 182 8.06 -21.47 -11.00
N LEU A 183 7.46 -20.44 -11.60
CA LEU A 183 6.72 -20.54 -12.86
C LEU A 183 7.57 -20.26 -14.12
N LEU A 184 8.62 -19.43 -14.01
CA LEU A 184 9.42 -18.89 -15.12
C LEU A 184 10.92 -19.01 -14.85
#